data_AF-A0A939X4Y0-F1
#
_entry.id   AF-A0A939X4Y0-F1
#
_cell.length_a   1.000
_cell.length_b   1.000
_cell.length_c   1.000
_cell.angle_alpha   90.00
_cell.angle_beta   90.00
_cell.angle_gamma   90.00
#
_symmetry.space_group_name_H-M   'P 1'
#
loop_
_entity.id
_entity.type
_entity.pdbx_description
1 polymer ?
#
loop_
_entity_poly.entity_id
_entity_poly.type
_entity_poly.pdbx_seq_one_letter_code
_entity_poly.pdbx_strand_id
1 'polypeptide(L)'
;WVEKFTERILDLGGDVKFEGMKSRDLICDPIEYVKADLAIQEPGVELLMKCMEGVKDDPTTYDLLKDYLKDEEEDLYWSQGAVELIEKIGTQNWLLLQL
;
A
#
# COMPACT_ATOMS: atom_id res chain seq x y z
N TRP A 1 -4.73 -9.39 -0.63
CA TRP A 1 -4.62 -9.16 0.83
C TRP A 1 -5.96 -9.16 1.57
N VAL A 2 -6.99 -8.48 1.06
CA VAL A 2 -8.32 -8.38 1.72
C VAL A 2 -8.89 -9.72 2.21
N GLU A 3 -8.90 -10.74 1.35
CA GLU A 3 -9.40 -12.08 1.72
C GLU A 3 -8.60 -12.71 2.86
N LYS A 4 -7.26 -12.73 2.77
CA LYS A 4 -6.39 -13.27 3.82
C LYS A 4 -6.61 -12.62 5.18
N PHE A 5 -6.75 -11.29 5.22
CA PHE A 5 -7.03 -10.58 6.47
C PHE A 5 -8.45 -10.81 6.97
N THR A 6 -9.42 -10.92 6.07
CA THR A 6 -10.81 -11.27 6.42
C THR A 6 -10.86 -12.62 7.10
N GLU A 7 -10.25 -13.65 6.50
CA GLU A 7 -10.15 -14.99 7.08
C GLU A 7 -9.43 -14.96 8.43
N ARG A 8 -8.29 -14.26 8.53
CA ARG A 8 -7.54 -14.19 9.78
C ARG A 8 -8.33 -13.53 10.92
N ILE A 9 -9.10 -12.48 10.62
CA ILE A 9 -9.97 -11.82 11.61
C ILE A 9 -11.06 -12.80 12.09
N LEU A 10 -11.67 -13.57 11.19
CA LEU A 10 -12.68 -14.57 11.53
C LEU A 10 -12.09 -15.72 12.37
N ASP A 11 -10.89 -16.20 12.05
CA ASP A 11 -10.18 -17.24 12.81
C ASP A 11 -9.91 -16.81 14.27
N LEU A 12 -9.68 -15.52 14.49
CA LEU A 12 -9.49 -14.91 15.80
C LEU A 12 -10.82 -14.65 16.55
N GLY A 13 -11.96 -15.00 15.94
CA GLY A 13 -13.30 -14.77 16.49
C GLY A 13 -13.77 -13.31 16.39
N GLY A 14 -13.14 -12.50 15.52
CA GLY A 14 -13.54 -11.12 15.26
C GLY A 14 -14.61 -11.00 14.18
N ASP A 15 -15.32 -9.88 14.17
CA ASP A 15 -16.30 -9.53 13.14
C ASP A 15 -15.66 -8.64 12.06
N VAL A 16 -15.73 -9.05 10.80
CA VAL A 16 -15.27 -8.24 9.67
C VAL A 16 -16.36 -7.28 9.22
N LYS A 17 -16.04 -5.99 9.16
CA LYS A 17 -16.96 -4.94 8.73
C LYS A 17 -16.59 -4.43 7.35
N PHE A 18 -17.40 -4.80 6.36
CA PHE A 18 -17.36 -4.19 5.03
C PHE A 18 -18.32 -3.00 5.00
N GLU A 19 -17.80 -1.82 5.26
CA GLU A 19 -18.56 -0.57 5.24
C GLU A 19 -18.24 0.24 4.00
N GLY A 20 -19.19 1.07 3.57
CA GLY A 20 -18.98 2.00 2.47
C GLY A 20 -17.90 3.01 2.84
N MET A 21 -16.79 2.99 2.11
CA MET A 21 -15.76 4.03 2.22
C MET A 21 -16.17 5.26 1.43
N LYS A 22 -15.78 6.45 1.90
CA LYS A 22 -15.88 7.67 1.10
C LYS A 22 -15.05 7.48 -0.16
N SER A 23 -15.64 7.74 -1.33
CA SER A 23 -14.87 7.73 -2.58
C SER A 23 -13.80 8.83 -2.53
N ARG A 24 -12.68 8.57 -3.18
CA ARG A 24 -11.68 9.59 -3.49
C ARG A 24 -11.99 10.20 -4.85
N ASP A 25 -11.46 11.39 -5.10
CA ASP A 25 -11.57 12.03 -6.40
C ASP A 25 -10.82 11.20 -7.45
N LEU A 26 -11.36 11.17 -8.66
CA LEU A 26 -10.73 10.49 -9.79
C LEU A 26 -9.56 11.35 -10.31
N ILE A 27 -8.35 10.79 -10.26
CA ILE A 27 -7.15 11.43 -10.78
C ILE A 27 -6.89 10.89 -12.18
N CYS A 28 -7.03 11.74 -13.19
CA CYS A 28 -6.89 11.35 -14.60
C CYS A 28 -5.48 11.55 -15.16
N ASP A 29 -4.65 12.36 -14.50
CA ASP A 29 -3.26 12.54 -14.91
C ASP A 29 -2.39 11.44 -14.27
N PRO A 30 -1.64 10.65 -15.06
CA PRO A 30 -0.87 9.52 -14.53
C PRO A 30 0.25 9.94 -13.58
N ILE A 31 0.80 11.15 -13.73
CA ILE A 31 1.86 11.65 -12.87
C ILE A 31 1.28 12.09 -11.53
N GLU A 32 0.17 12.80 -11.57
CA GLU A 32 -0.55 13.18 -10.34
C GLU A 32 -1.13 11.95 -9.63
N TYR A 33 -1.50 10.90 -10.37
CA TYR A 33 -1.91 9.63 -9.78
C TYR A 33 -0.77 9.00 -8.97
N VAL A 34 0.42 8.82 -9.56
CA VAL A 34 1.57 8.23 -8.87
C VAL A 34 1.96 9.04 -7.62
N LYS A 35 1.92 10.37 -7.69
CA LYS A 35 2.21 11.24 -6.53
C LYS A 35 1.16 11.10 -5.43
N ALA A 36 -0.12 11.08 -5.81
CA ALA A 36 -1.21 10.95 -4.85
C ALA A 36 -1.19 9.57 -4.16
N ASP A 37 -0.87 8.53 -4.93
CA ASP A 37 -0.71 7.17 -4.42
C ASP A 37 0.48 7.07 -3.44
N LEU A 38 1.65 7.62 -3.82
CA LEU A 38 2.81 7.71 -2.93
C LEU A 38 2.49 8.40 -1.60
N ALA A 39 1.72 9.50 -1.65
CA ALA A 39 1.32 10.24 -0.46
C ALA A 39 0.40 9.44 0.49
N ILE A 40 -0.28 8.41 -0.02
CA ILE A 40 -1.05 7.45 0.79
C ILE A 40 -0.14 6.32 1.30
N GLN A 41 0.80 5.88 0.46
CA GLN A 41 1.69 4.75 0.73
C GLN A 41 2.65 5.04 1.89
N GLU A 42 3.26 6.23 1.92
CA GLU A 42 4.19 6.62 2.98
C GLU A 42 3.61 6.48 4.40
N PRO A 43 2.47 7.11 4.75
CA PRO A 43 1.87 6.91 6.07
C PRO A 43 1.25 5.51 6.24
N GLY A 44 0.88 4.84 5.15
CA GLY A 44 0.39 3.45 5.16
C GLY A 44 1.43 2.47 5.68
N VAL A 45 2.64 2.48 5.10
CA VAL A 45 3.76 1.64 5.54
C VAL A 45 4.16 1.97 6.99
N GLU A 46 4.18 3.25 7.38
CA GLU A 46 4.46 3.62 8.77
C GLU A 46 3.43 3.04 9.75
N LEU A 47 2.14 3.04 9.38
CA LEU A 47 1.07 2.43 10.17
C LEU A 47 1.27 0.92 10.29
N LEU A 48 1.57 0.22 9.19
CA LEU A 48 1.80 -1.22 9.19
C LEU A 48 2.98 -1.61 10.09
N MET A 49 4.06 -0.84 10.06
CA MET A 49 5.19 -1.01 10.98
C MET A 49 4.79 -0.89 12.46
N LYS A 50 3.87 0.02 12.80
CA LYS A 50 3.32 0.13 14.16
C LYS A 50 2.42 -1.07 14.50
N CYS A 51 1.63 -1.55 13.55
CA CYS A 51 0.79 -2.73 13.72
C CYS A 51 1.59 -4.00 14.02
N MET A 52 2.80 -4.15 13.45
CA MET A 52 3.70 -5.28 13.72
C MET A 52 3.99 -5.47 15.21
N GLU A 53 4.16 -4.37 15.96
CA GLU A 53 4.38 -4.43 17.41
C GLU A 53 3.15 -4.99 18.16
N GLY A 54 1.95 -4.65 17.69
CA GLY A 54 0.69 -5.10 18.29
C GLY A 54 0.39 -6.58 18.08
N VAL A 55 1.03 -7.22 17.08
CA VAL A 55 0.80 -8.63 16.73
C VAL A 55 2.02 -9.52 16.99
N LYS A 56 3.08 -8.99 17.63
CA LYS A 56 4.36 -9.70 17.84
C LYS A 56 4.24 -11.03 18.58
N ASP A 57 3.22 -11.16 19.45
CA ASP A 57 2.97 -12.36 20.26
C ASP A 57 1.98 -13.33 19.58
N ASP A 58 1.50 -13.01 18.38
CA ASP A 58 0.68 -13.87 17.51
C ASP A 58 1.48 -14.19 16.23
N PRO A 59 2.27 -15.29 16.21
CA PRO A 59 3.17 -15.60 15.11
C PRO A 59 2.46 -15.71 13.75
N THR A 60 1.25 -16.26 13.72
CA THR A 60 0.49 -16.42 12.47
C THR A 60 0.04 -15.08 11.91
N THR A 61 -0.46 -14.17 12.76
CA THR A 61 -0.83 -12.82 12.32
C THR A 61 0.40 -11.98 11.98
N TYR A 62 1.49 -12.14 12.74
CA TYR A 62 2.75 -11.46 12.50
C TYR A 62 3.32 -11.81 11.13
N ASP A 63 3.40 -13.10 10.78
CA ASP A 63 3.91 -13.54 9.48
C ASP A 63 3.00 -13.06 8.33
N LEU A 64 1.68 -13.09 8.51
CA LEU A 64 0.73 -12.55 7.53
C LEU A 64 0.93 -11.05 7.30
N LEU A 65 1.04 -10.27 8.39
CA LEU A 65 1.22 -8.82 8.31
C LEU A 65 2.61 -8.47 7.75
N LYS A 66 3.64 -9.26 8.08
CA LYS A 66 4.99 -9.11 7.52
C LYS A 66 5.02 -9.31 6.02
N ASP A 67 4.33 -10.33 5.52
CA ASP A 67 4.28 -10.57 4.07
C ASP A 67 3.49 -9.48 3.35
N TYR A 68 2.44 -8.94 3.99
CA TYR A 68 1.74 -7.77 3.47
C TYR A 68 2.62 -6.52 3.45
N LEU A 69 3.35 -6.26 4.53
CA LEU A 69 4.26 -5.13 4.63
C LEU A 69 5.34 -5.16 3.55
N LYS A 70 5.90 -6.33 3.21
CA LYS A 70 6.88 -6.45 2.11
C LYS A 70 6.31 -6.02 0.76
N ASP A 71 5.07 -6.40 0.48
CA ASP A 71 4.35 -6.03 -0.76
C ASP A 71 4.16 -4.50 -0.81
N GLU A 72 3.73 -3.91 0.30
CA GLU A 72 3.53 -2.46 0.43
C GLU A 72 4.86 -1.67 0.39
N GLU A 73 5.96 -2.24 0.88
CA GLU A 73 7.31 -1.68 0.72
C GLU A 73 7.78 -1.71 -0.74
N GLU A 74 7.45 -2.78 -1.49
CA GLU A 74 7.73 -2.86 -2.93
C GLU A 74 6.99 -1.75 -3.69
N ASP A 75 5.70 -1.57 -3.42
CA ASP A 75 4.88 -0.50 -4.00
C ASP A 75 5.38 0.90 -3.62
N LEU A 76 5.81 1.10 -2.36
CA LEU A 76 6.40 2.35 -1.89
C LEU A 76 7.68 2.68 -2.69
N TYR A 77 8.60 1.72 -2.79
CA TYR A 77 9.87 1.93 -3.47
C TYR A 77 9.69 2.11 -4.97
N TRP A 78 8.74 1.40 -5.57
CA TRP A 78 8.38 1.62 -6.97
C TRP A 78 7.90 3.05 -7.20
N SER A 79 6.97 3.54 -6.38
CA SER A 79 6.41 4.89 -6.50
C SER A 79 7.46 5.99 -6.27
N GLN A 80 8.32 5.83 -5.26
CA GLN A 80 9.44 6.74 -5.01
C GLN A 80 10.40 6.77 -6.21
N GLY A 81 10.75 5.59 -6.73
CA GLY A 81 11.62 5.45 -7.90
C GLY A 81 10.99 6.05 -9.17
N ALA A 82 9.68 5.89 -9.36
CA ALA A 82 8.94 6.48 -10.47
C ALA A 82 8.98 8.02 -10.41
N VAL A 83 8.68 8.62 -9.26
CA VAL A 83 8.74 10.08 -9.06
C VAL A 83 10.15 10.60 -9.31
N GLU A 84 11.17 9.97 -8.72
CA GLU A 84 12.57 10.35 -8.93
C GLU A 84 12.97 10.23 -10.41
N LEU A 85 12.54 9.17 -11.09
CA LEU A 85 12.85 8.96 -12.50
C LEU A 85 12.18 10.04 -13.37
N ILE A 86 10.91 10.35 -13.12
CA ILE A 86 10.17 11.44 -13.81
C ILE A 86 10.92 12.76 -13.69
N GLU A 87 11.47 13.09 -12.51
CA GLU A 87 12.27 14.30 -12.32
C GLU A 87 13.57 14.30 -13.15
N LYS A 88 14.23 13.16 -13.29
CA LYS A 88 15.51 13.04 -14.01
C LYS A 88 15.36 13.00 -15.52
N ILE A 89 14.37 12.27 -16.04
CA ILE A 89 14.21 12.03 -17.49
C ILE A 89 13.07 12.84 -18.12
N GLY A 90 12.22 13.46 -17.31
CA GLY A 90 11.05 14.20 -17.75
C GLY A 90 9.85 13.28 -18.05
N THR A 91 8.65 13.85 -17.91
CA THR A 91 7.36 13.15 -18.04
C THR A 91 7.23 12.36 -19.34
N GLN A 92 7.56 12.96 -20.49
CA GLN A 92 7.40 12.29 -21.79
C GLN A 92 8.26 11.03 -21.91
N ASN A 93 9.51 11.08 -21.45
CA ASN A 93 10.40 9.92 -21.50
C ASN A 93 9.96 8.83 -20.52
N TRP A 94 9.50 9.21 -19.32
CA TRP A 94 8.96 8.25 -18.37
C TRP A 94 7.71 7.54 -18.90
N LEU A 95 6.77 8.29 -19.51
CA LEU A 95 5.56 7.72 -20.12
C LEU A 95 5.88 6.74 -21.25
N LEU A 96 6.94 6.99 -22.04
CA LEU A 96 7.39 6.05 -23.07
C LEU A 96 7.89 4.71 -22.49
N LEU A 97 8.37 4.69 -21.24
CA LEU A 97 8.79 3.46 -20.56
C LEU A 97 7.61 2.65 -19.98
N GLN A 98 6.41 3.22 -19.94
CA GLN A 98 5.20 2.56 -19.40
C GLN A 98 4.34 1.87 -20.48
N LEU A 99 4.78 1.92 -21.75
CA LEU A 99 4.13 1.28 -22.91
C LEU A 99 4.63 -0.14 -23.13
#